data_AF-A0A4R6SHW0-F1
#
_entry.id   AF-A0A4R6SHW0-F1
#
_cell.length_a   1.000
_cell.length_b   1.000
_cell.length_c   1.000
_cell.angle_alpha   90.00
_cell.angle_beta   90.00
_cell.angle_gamma   90.00
#
_symmetry.space_group_name_H-M   'P 1'
#
loop_
_entity.id
_entity.type
_entity.pdbx_description
1 polymer ?
#
loop_
_entity_poly.entity_id
_entity_poly.type
_entity_poly.pdbx_seq_one_letter_code
_entity_poly.pdbx_strand_id
1 'polypeptide(L)'
;MDYGIDVSHFNAIADAHAVRNNGITYAWVKATEGTNYVDPTFANKVKQLRAAGIRVGAYHFLRAGDAAAQARHFRDVAGDAGCLALGSLMPMADLESVDVRGTANPALIAFYDKLGVSPLDCYGNLDWWVTTLQPGRWSNRTILGHIARYNGKPGAPGWTYSRMACHQHSSTGTVPGIPGHVDRNATMAGYNLQAITIGNVPVPRPIPASPVVPPATHPPATSTTKDTYVVRSGDTLSRIASMWHVTVSAVAVANRIADPDVIQVGQILKRPGAPGAATATPASKSYTVRPGDTLSALARVLGRSVPTLVALNHLSNPDRIYAGQVIHY
;
A
#
# COMPACT_ATOMS: atom_id res chain seq x y z
N MET A 1 4.25 -14.29 -17.58
CA MET A 1 3.74 -13.56 -16.42
C MET A 1 3.07 -14.59 -15.54
N ASP A 2 3.48 -14.64 -14.29
CA ASP A 2 2.94 -15.54 -13.28
C ASP A 2 1.97 -14.77 -12.39
N TYR A 3 0.92 -15.44 -11.94
CA TYR A 3 -0.06 -14.88 -11.01
C TYR A 3 0.13 -15.47 -9.63
N GLY A 4 -0.05 -14.63 -8.62
CA GLY A 4 -0.01 -15.04 -7.23
C GLY A 4 -1.01 -14.31 -6.37
N ILE A 5 -0.93 -14.61 -5.08
CA ILE A 5 -1.74 -13.99 -4.03
C ILE A 5 -0.85 -13.67 -2.83
N ASP A 6 -1.36 -12.87 -1.92
CA ASP A 6 -0.86 -12.81 -0.56
C ASP A 6 -2.02 -12.95 0.43
N VAL A 7 -1.76 -13.62 1.55
CA VAL A 7 -2.79 -14.01 2.52
C VAL A 7 -2.28 -13.91 3.95
N SER A 8 -3.19 -13.67 4.88
CA SER A 8 -2.93 -13.61 6.32
C SER A 8 -4.01 -14.38 7.11
N HIS A 9 -4.04 -14.24 8.43
CA HIS A 9 -5.14 -14.73 9.27
C HIS A 9 -6.54 -14.26 8.84
N PHE A 10 -6.66 -13.17 8.06
CA PHE A 10 -7.94 -12.71 7.52
C PHE A 10 -8.52 -13.60 6.42
N ASN A 11 -7.70 -14.44 5.77
CA ASN A 11 -8.15 -15.28 4.67
C ASN A 11 -8.18 -16.75 5.11
N ALA A 12 -9.27 -17.46 4.86
CA ALA A 12 -9.30 -18.92 4.97
C ALA A 12 -8.85 -19.56 3.65
N ILE A 13 -8.07 -20.65 3.71
CA ILE A 13 -7.80 -21.50 2.54
C ILE A 13 -8.71 -22.73 2.67
N ALA A 14 -9.89 -22.65 2.04
CA ALA A 14 -10.88 -23.72 2.04
C ALA A 14 -10.49 -24.86 1.08
N ASP A 15 -9.89 -24.53 -0.07
CA ASP A 15 -9.40 -25.50 -1.05
C ASP A 15 -8.17 -24.96 -1.79
N ALA A 16 -6.98 -25.42 -1.39
CA ALA A 16 -5.72 -25.01 -2.01
C ALA A 16 -5.55 -25.54 -3.45
N HIS A 17 -6.17 -26.67 -3.80
CA HIS A 17 -6.11 -27.20 -5.16
C HIS A 17 -6.98 -26.36 -6.10
N ALA A 18 -8.15 -25.88 -5.64
CA ALA A 18 -8.95 -24.90 -6.39
C ALA A 18 -8.18 -23.60 -6.64
N VAL A 19 -7.42 -23.12 -5.64
CA VAL A 19 -6.52 -21.96 -5.79
C VAL A 19 -5.49 -22.21 -6.89
N ARG A 20 -4.80 -23.36 -6.84
CA ARG A 20 -3.81 -23.74 -7.86
C ARG A 20 -4.41 -23.87 -9.25
N ASN A 21 -5.58 -24.52 -9.35
CA ASN A 21 -6.28 -24.77 -10.61
C ASN A 21 -6.84 -23.48 -11.22
N ASN A 22 -7.03 -22.43 -10.42
CA ASN A 22 -7.33 -21.08 -10.92
C ASN A 22 -6.11 -20.33 -11.47
N GLY A 23 -4.95 -20.99 -11.58
CA GLY A 23 -3.75 -20.40 -12.17
C GLY A 23 -2.89 -19.60 -11.19
N ILE A 24 -3.15 -19.68 -9.89
CA ILE A 24 -2.24 -19.15 -8.86
C ILE A 24 -1.02 -20.05 -8.76
N THR A 25 0.16 -19.48 -8.99
CA THR A 25 1.44 -20.20 -9.06
C THR A 25 2.34 -19.92 -7.86
N TYR A 26 2.16 -18.78 -7.20
CA TYR A 26 2.89 -18.42 -6.00
C TYR A 26 2.00 -17.72 -4.96
N ALA A 27 2.42 -17.77 -3.70
CA ALA A 27 1.74 -17.08 -2.61
C ALA A 27 2.72 -16.60 -1.53
N TRP A 28 2.56 -15.36 -1.08
CA TRP A 28 3.12 -14.91 0.19
C TRP A 28 2.11 -15.16 1.32
N VAL A 29 2.58 -15.65 2.46
CA VAL A 29 1.75 -15.86 3.65
C VAL A 29 2.31 -15.02 4.79
N LYS A 30 1.47 -14.28 5.51
CA LYS A 30 1.90 -13.50 6.68
C LYS A 30 2.52 -14.43 7.70
N ALA A 31 3.75 -14.18 8.09
CA ALA A 31 4.44 -14.95 9.12
C ALA A 31 4.50 -14.18 10.42
N THR A 32 5.07 -12.98 10.39
CA THR A 32 5.33 -12.20 11.60
C THR A 32 5.11 -10.71 11.40
N GLU A 33 4.99 -10.00 12.52
CA GLU A 33 4.91 -8.55 12.58
C GLU A 33 5.68 -8.04 13.80
N GLY A 34 6.48 -7.00 13.61
CA GLY A 34 7.33 -6.50 14.68
C GLY A 34 8.23 -7.60 15.27
N THR A 35 8.50 -7.55 16.57
CA THR A 35 9.48 -8.45 17.21
C THR A 35 8.85 -9.64 17.91
N ASN A 36 7.51 -9.79 17.90
CA ASN A 36 6.84 -10.77 18.74
C ASN A 36 5.59 -11.40 18.13
N TYR A 37 4.89 -10.74 17.21
CA TYR A 37 3.67 -11.30 16.64
C TYR A 37 4.00 -12.39 15.64
N VAL A 38 3.29 -13.51 15.74
CA VAL A 38 3.26 -14.60 14.78
C VAL A 38 1.83 -14.76 14.30
N ASP A 39 1.62 -14.80 12.99
CA ASP A 39 0.30 -15.05 12.43
C ASP A 39 -0.11 -16.50 12.76
N PRO A 40 -1.22 -16.72 13.51
CA PRO A 40 -1.58 -18.04 14.02
C PRO A 40 -1.95 -19.03 12.92
N THR A 41 -2.19 -18.54 11.70
CA THR A 41 -2.58 -19.37 10.56
C THR A 41 -1.42 -19.68 9.62
N PHE A 42 -0.25 -19.06 9.81
CA PHE A 42 0.89 -19.13 8.91
C PHE A 42 1.30 -20.57 8.56
N ALA A 43 1.65 -21.37 9.56
CA ALA A 43 2.19 -22.70 9.36
C ALA A 43 1.20 -23.63 8.64
N ASN A 44 -0.10 -23.52 8.96
CA ASN A 44 -1.13 -24.32 8.32
C ASN A 44 -1.32 -23.93 6.85
N LYS A 45 -1.40 -22.63 6.56
CA LYS A 45 -1.53 -22.12 5.19
C LYS A 45 -0.34 -22.50 4.31
N VAL A 46 0.88 -22.42 4.84
CA VAL A 46 2.09 -22.86 4.12
C VAL A 46 1.97 -24.32 3.70
N LYS A 47 1.54 -25.21 4.60
CA LYS A 47 1.33 -26.64 4.30
C LYS A 47 0.27 -26.85 3.23
N GLN A 48 -0.90 -26.22 3.37
CA GLN A 48 -2.01 -26.34 2.43
C GLN A 48 -1.61 -25.91 1.01
N LEU A 49 -1.00 -24.73 0.87
CA LEU A 49 -0.63 -24.18 -0.43
C LEU A 49 0.51 -24.97 -1.08
N ARG A 50 1.52 -25.41 -0.31
CA ARG A 50 2.60 -26.25 -0.83
C ARG A 50 2.11 -27.63 -1.29
N ALA A 51 1.18 -28.24 -0.55
CA ALA A 51 0.58 -29.51 -0.95
C ALA A 51 -0.17 -29.41 -2.30
N ALA A 52 -0.72 -28.24 -2.61
CA ALA A 52 -1.31 -27.94 -3.91
C ALA A 52 -0.30 -27.57 -5.01
N GLY A 53 1.01 -27.61 -4.74
CA GLY A 53 2.06 -27.29 -5.71
C GLY A 53 2.21 -25.78 -5.98
N ILE A 54 1.76 -24.92 -5.05
CA ILE A 54 1.98 -23.47 -5.12
C ILE A 54 3.35 -23.15 -4.49
N ARG A 55 4.11 -22.25 -5.14
CA ARG A 55 5.39 -21.76 -4.61
C ARG A 55 5.13 -20.78 -3.47
N VAL A 56 5.40 -21.21 -2.24
CA VAL A 56 5.09 -20.41 -1.04
C VAL A 56 6.31 -19.69 -0.51
N GLY A 57 6.11 -18.44 -0.12
CA GLY A 57 7.03 -17.62 0.67
C GLY A 57 6.31 -17.03 1.88
N ALA A 58 7.07 -16.31 2.70
CA ALA A 58 6.59 -15.67 3.90
C ALA A 58 6.77 -14.15 3.80
N TYR A 59 5.87 -13.38 4.40
CA TYR A 59 6.07 -11.94 4.56
C TYR A 59 6.08 -11.50 6.02
N HIS A 60 6.80 -10.41 6.25
CA HIS A 60 6.95 -9.75 7.54
C HIS A 60 6.40 -8.34 7.46
N PHE A 61 5.43 -8.01 8.31
CA PHE A 61 4.92 -6.64 8.44
C PHE A 61 5.88 -5.81 9.30
N LEU A 62 6.66 -4.93 8.66
CA LEU A 62 7.72 -4.19 9.32
C LEU A 62 7.16 -3.04 10.16
N ARG A 63 7.61 -2.94 11.41
CA ARG A 63 7.24 -1.89 12.36
C ARG A 63 8.45 -1.02 12.72
N ALA A 64 8.20 0.14 13.34
CA ALA A 64 9.27 0.93 13.94
C ALA A 64 10.06 0.11 14.98
N GLY A 65 11.33 0.47 15.21
CA GLY A 65 12.20 -0.18 16.19
C GLY A 65 13.36 -0.95 15.57
N ASP A 66 13.84 -2.00 16.26
CA ASP A 66 15.01 -2.79 15.83
C ASP A 66 14.64 -3.74 14.68
N ALA A 67 14.87 -3.29 13.45
CA ALA A 67 14.65 -4.09 12.24
C ALA A 67 15.52 -5.37 12.18
N ALA A 68 16.68 -5.38 12.83
CA ALA A 68 17.50 -6.60 12.90
C ALA A 68 16.90 -7.61 13.89
N ALA A 69 16.25 -7.17 14.98
CA ALA A 69 15.47 -8.06 15.84
C ALA A 69 14.25 -8.63 15.12
N GLN A 70 13.53 -7.79 14.37
CA GLN A 70 12.42 -8.21 13.53
C GLN A 70 12.84 -9.25 12.49
N ALA A 71 13.99 -9.07 11.85
CA ALA A 71 14.55 -10.05 10.91
C ALA A 71 14.92 -11.39 11.58
N ARG A 72 15.41 -11.38 12.83
CA ARG A 72 15.65 -12.62 13.59
C ARG A 72 14.34 -13.35 13.85
N HIS A 73 13.35 -12.64 14.40
CA HIS A 73 12.02 -13.18 14.66
C HIS A 73 11.37 -13.77 13.40
N PHE A 74 11.40 -13.03 12.30
CA PHE A 74 10.92 -13.52 11.01
C PHE A 74 11.71 -14.73 10.51
N ARG A 75 13.05 -14.72 10.63
CA ARG A 75 13.91 -15.83 10.22
C ARG A 75 13.57 -17.11 10.98
N ASP A 76 13.37 -17.03 12.28
CA ASP A 76 13.05 -18.19 13.11
C ASP A 76 11.71 -18.80 12.67
N VAL A 77 10.66 -17.98 12.60
CA VAL A 77 9.30 -18.44 12.23
C VAL A 77 9.22 -18.93 10.77
N ALA A 78 9.71 -18.14 9.81
CA ALA A 78 9.64 -18.51 8.40
C ALA A 78 10.63 -19.63 8.04
N GLY A 79 11.77 -19.68 8.72
CA GLY A 79 12.78 -20.72 8.58
C GLY A 79 12.28 -22.08 9.06
N ASP A 80 11.63 -22.13 10.22
CA ASP A 80 11.02 -23.35 10.76
C ASP A 80 9.92 -23.92 9.85
N ALA A 81 9.18 -23.04 9.15
CA ALA A 81 8.22 -23.45 8.12
C ALA A 81 8.87 -23.81 6.78
N GLY A 82 10.20 -23.73 6.65
CA GLY A 82 10.96 -23.99 5.44
C GLY A 82 10.75 -22.94 4.34
N CYS A 83 10.19 -21.77 4.63
CA CYS A 83 9.93 -20.69 3.66
C CYS A 83 11.19 -19.94 3.23
N LEU A 84 12.32 -20.19 3.88
CA LEU A 84 13.62 -19.56 3.57
C LEU A 84 14.60 -20.50 2.85
N ALA A 85 14.17 -21.72 2.52
CA ALA A 85 14.99 -22.70 1.81
C ALA A 85 15.11 -22.38 0.31
N LEU A 86 16.20 -22.85 -0.32
CA LEU A 86 16.38 -22.80 -1.78
C LEU A 86 15.13 -23.35 -2.50
N GLY A 87 14.69 -22.65 -3.53
CA GLY A 87 13.48 -23.00 -4.27
C GLY A 87 12.18 -22.49 -3.63
N SER A 88 12.19 -21.84 -2.47
CA SER A 88 11.01 -21.11 -1.94
C SER A 88 10.85 -19.75 -2.61
N LEU A 89 9.64 -19.18 -2.56
CA LEU A 89 9.43 -17.79 -2.98
C LEU A 89 10.25 -16.86 -2.07
N MET A 90 10.80 -15.79 -2.64
CA MET A 90 11.59 -14.82 -1.87
C MET A 90 10.82 -14.28 -0.66
N PRO A 91 11.46 -14.08 0.50
CA PRO A 91 10.81 -13.43 1.64
C PRO A 91 10.39 -11.99 1.29
N MET A 92 9.37 -11.48 1.95
CA MET A 92 8.89 -10.11 1.76
C MET A 92 9.00 -9.29 3.04
N ALA A 93 9.59 -8.10 2.91
CA ALA A 93 9.48 -7.02 3.89
C ALA A 93 8.34 -6.09 3.45
N ASP A 94 7.28 -6.06 4.23
CA ASP A 94 6.09 -5.25 4.00
C ASP A 94 6.24 -3.89 4.71
N LEU A 95 6.36 -2.82 3.89
CA LEU A 95 6.54 -1.44 4.32
C LEU A 95 5.27 -0.63 4.06
N GLU A 96 4.31 -0.75 4.99
CA GLU A 96 3.06 0.03 4.95
C GLU A 96 2.75 0.76 6.26
N SER A 97 3.50 0.48 7.33
CA SER A 97 3.28 1.10 8.63
C SER A 97 3.79 2.54 8.71
N VAL A 98 2.94 3.48 9.13
CA VAL A 98 3.33 4.90 9.27
C VAL A 98 4.49 5.11 10.25
N ASP A 99 4.64 4.24 11.25
CA ASP A 99 5.66 4.35 12.29
C ASP A 99 7.08 4.09 11.77
N VAL A 100 7.26 3.23 10.78
CA VAL A 100 8.56 2.90 10.18
C VAL A 100 8.94 3.87 9.06
N ARG A 101 8.02 4.74 8.62
CA ARG A 101 8.20 5.60 7.43
C ARG A 101 9.45 6.48 7.50
N GLY A 102 9.75 7.04 8.67
CA GLY A 102 10.94 7.88 8.90
C GLY A 102 12.27 7.11 8.80
N THR A 103 12.25 5.80 9.03
CA THR A 103 13.44 4.93 9.03
C THR A 103 13.36 3.81 8.01
N ALA A 104 12.40 3.85 7.07
CA ALA A 104 12.08 2.76 6.18
C ALA A 104 13.29 2.21 5.43
N ASN A 105 14.13 3.12 4.92
CA ASN A 105 15.30 2.75 4.14
C ASN A 105 16.39 2.04 4.95
N PRO A 106 16.90 2.62 6.07
CA PRO A 106 17.83 1.91 6.93
C PRO A 106 17.21 0.66 7.58
N ALA A 107 15.91 0.66 7.89
CA ALA A 107 15.22 -0.51 8.44
C ALA A 107 15.17 -1.68 7.45
N LEU A 108 14.82 -1.43 6.18
CA LEU A 108 14.84 -2.43 5.12
C LEU A 108 16.24 -3.02 4.92
N ILE A 109 17.27 -2.16 4.92
CA ILE A 109 18.67 -2.57 4.81
C ILE A 109 19.07 -3.47 5.98
N ALA A 110 18.79 -3.05 7.22
CA ALA A 110 19.11 -3.82 8.42
C ALA A 110 18.35 -5.15 8.46
N PHE A 111 17.09 -5.15 8.01
CA PHE A 111 16.27 -6.35 7.89
C PHE A 111 16.88 -7.33 6.87
N TYR A 112 17.21 -6.86 5.67
CA TYR A 112 17.85 -7.67 4.62
C TYR A 112 19.17 -8.29 5.10
N ASP A 113 20.08 -7.45 5.62
CA ASP A 113 21.42 -7.87 6.03
C ASP A 113 21.32 -8.90 7.16
N LYS A 114 20.39 -8.69 8.11
CA LYS A 114 20.18 -9.62 9.21
C LYS A 114 19.40 -10.86 8.83
N LEU A 115 18.53 -10.82 7.83
CA LEU A 115 17.81 -11.99 7.32
C LEU A 115 18.72 -12.93 6.53
N GLY A 116 19.75 -12.42 5.85
CA GLY A 116 20.79 -13.24 5.20
C GLY A 116 20.27 -14.19 4.12
N VAL A 117 19.09 -13.91 3.57
CA VAL A 117 18.44 -14.67 2.49
C VAL A 117 18.26 -13.72 1.30
N SER A 118 18.49 -14.22 0.09
CA SER A 118 18.35 -13.43 -1.14
C SER A 118 17.68 -14.24 -2.27
N PRO A 119 16.88 -13.59 -3.14
CA PRO A 119 16.51 -12.16 -3.11
C PRO A 119 15.52 -11.84 -1.96
N LEU A 120 15.27 -10.56 -1.71
CA LEU A 120 14.21 -10.05 -0.81
C LEU A 120 13.21 -9.23 -1.62
N ASP A 121 11.92 -9.42 -1.36
CA ASP A 121 10.85 -8.56 -1.83
C ASP A 121 10.70 -7.34 -0.88
N CYS A 122 10.76 -6.14 -1.44
CA CYS A 122 10.38 -4.89 -0.79
C CYS A 122 8.99 -4.49 -1.28
N TYR A 123 8.00 -4.66 -0.43
CA TYR A 123 6.61 -4.34 -0.75
C TYR A 123 6.21 -2.97 -0.18
N GLY A 124 5.41 -2.24 -0.95
CA GLY A 124 4.77 -1.00 -0.52
C GLY A 124 3.85 -0.43 -1.60
N ASN A 125 2.89 0.41 -1.23
CA ASN A 125 2.02 1.07 -2.20
C ASN A 125 2.71 2.23 -2.95
N LEU A 126 2.05 2.79 -3.96
CA LEU A 126 2.61 3.86 -4.80
C LEU A 126 3.15 5.05 -3.98
N ASP A 127 2.46 5.45 -2.89
CA ASP A 127 2.91 6.57 -2.05
C ASP A 127 4.25 6.26 -1.39
N TRP A 128 4.43 5.05 -0.86
CA TRP A 128 5.73 4.62 -0.31
C TRP A 128 6.83 4.67 -1.36
N TRP A 129 6.56 4.18 -2.57
CA TRP A 129 7.53 4.17 -3.66
C TRP A 129 7.95 5.57 -4.13
N VAL A 130 7.05 6.55 -4.11
CA VAL A 130 7.35 7.90 -4.62
C VAL A 130 7.83 8.88 -3.55
N THR A 131 7.51 8.64 -2.27
CA THR A 131 7.81 9.60 -1.19
C THR A 131 8.86 9.10 -0.19
N THR A 132 8.98 7.78 -0.02
CA THR A 132 9.69 7.21 1.13
C THR A 132 10.83 6.30 0.69
N LEU A 133 10.55 5.33 -0.17
CA LEU A 133 11.53 4.35 -0.63
C LEU A 133 12.51 4.99 -1.60
N GLN A 134 13.80 4.77 -1.38
CA GLN A 134 14.87 5.30 -2.21
C GLN A 134 15.76 4.15 -2.68
N PRO A 135 15.37 3.44 -3.78
CA PRO A 135 16.05 2.22 -4.21
C PRO A 135 17.55 2.35 -4.46
N GLY A 136 18.04 3.56 -4.76
CA GLY A 136 19.46 3.84 -4.87
C GLY A 136 20.26 3.48 -3.61
N ARG A 137 19.66 3.62 -2.41
CA ARG A 137 20.31 3.36 -1.10
C ARG A 137 20.60 1.88 -0.83
N TRP A 138 19.93 0.97 -1.53
CA TRP A 138 20.15 -0.48 -1.44
C TRP A 138 20.38 -1.13 -2.80
N SER A 139 20.84 -0.34 -3.78
CA SER A 139 21.10 -0.81 -5.15
C SER A 139 22.12 -1.95 -5.22
N ASN A 140 23.03 -2.03 -4.24
CA ASN A 140 24.04 -3.08 -4.08
C ASN A 140 23.51 -4.39 -3.46
N ARG A 141 22.22 -4.47 -3.09
CA ARG A 141 21.58 -5.66 -2.51
C ARG A 141 20.67 -6.32 -3.52
N THR A 142 20.36 -7.60 -3.31
CA THR A 142 19.40 -8.34 -4.14
C THR A 142 17.97 -8.10 -3.66
N ILE A 143 17.56 -6.82 -3.57
CA ILE A 143 16.20 -6.40 -3.24
C ILE A 143 15.41 -6.14 -4.54
N LEU A 144 14.27 -6.81 -4.67
CA LEU A 144 13.32 -6.64 -5.77
C LEU A 144 12.09 -5.90 -5.25
N GLY A 145 11.45 -5.13 -6.11
CA GLY A 145 10.34 -4.29 -5.71
C GLY A 145 9.01 -4.94 -5.99
N HIS A 146 8.05 -4.66 -5.10
CA HIS A 146 6.66 -5.01 -5.25
C HIS A 146 5.80 -3.80 -4.94
N ILE A 147 5.03 -3.35 -5.93
CA ILE A 147 4.14 -2.21 -5.79
C ILE A 147 2.69 -2.65 -5.60
N ALA A 148 2.03 -2.10 -4.58
CA ALA A 148 0.57 -2.11 -4.51
C ALA A 148 -0.02 -0.92 -5.27
N ARG A 149 -0.78 -1.23 -6.32
CA ARG A 149 -1.59 -0.25 -7.06
C ARG A 149 -2.82 -0.92 -7.65
N TYR A 150 -3.97 -0.73 -7.02
CA TYR A 150 -5.21 -1.43 -7.37
C TYR A 150 -5.89 -0.88 -8.63
N ASN A 151 -5.28 -1.13 -9.79
CA ASN A 151 -5.75 -0.62 -11.08
C ASN A 151 -6.40 -1.69 -11.97
N GLY A 152 -6.50 -2.94 -11.48
CA GLY A 152 -7.08 -4.05 -12.22
C GLY A 152 -6.29 -4.50 -13.45
N LYS A 153 -5.04 -4.05 -13.61
CA LYS A 153 -4.15 -4.38 -14.75
C LYS A 153 -2.93 -5.17 -14.26
N PRO A 154 -3.00 -6.51 -14.21
CA PRO A 154 -1.91 -7.35 -13.72
C PRO A 154 -0.58 -7.04 -14.42
N GLY A 155 0.49 -6.89 -13.65
CA GLY A 155 1.84 -6.60 -14.16
C GLY A 155 2.02 -5.22 -14.82
N ALA A 156 0.99 -4.37 -14.84
CA ALA A 156 1.02 -3.03 -15.43
C ALA A 156 0.61 -1.94 -14.41
N PRO A 157 1.41 -1.69 -13.37
CA PRO A 157 1.13 -0.68 -12.34
C PRO A 157 1.18 0.75 -12.88
N GLY A 158 1.59 1.03 -14.12
CA GLY A 158 1.66 2.40 -14.66
C GLY A 158 2.65 3.33 -13.94
N TRP A 159 3.44 2.80 -13.02
CA TRP A 159 4.63 3.39 -12.42
C TRP A 159 5.61 2.25 -12.14
N THR A 160 6.90 2.46 -12.38
CA THR A 160 7.90 1.40 -12.19
C THR A 160 9.26 1.99 -11.85
N TYR A 161 10.15 1.14 -11.34
CA TYR A 161 11.58 1.37 -11.33
C TYR A 161 12.29 0.11 -11.87
N SER A 162 13.59 0.20 -12.14
CA SER A 162 14.35 -0.82 -12.89
C SER A 162 14.37 -2.24 -12.29
N ARG A 163 14.02 -2.40 -11.00
CA ARG A 163 13.96 -3.72 -10.34
C ARG A 163 12.59 -4.03 -9.74
N MET A 164 11.52 -3.42 -10.28
CA MET A 164 10.15 -3.75 -9.91
C MET A 164 9.78 -5.11 -10.47
N ALA A 165 9.65 -6.12 -9.60
CA ALA A 165 9.40 -7.50 -9.98
C ALA A 165 7.94 -7.91 -9.87
N CYS A 166 7.19 -7.30 -8.95
CA CYS A 166 5.83 -7.70 -8.62
C CYS A 166 4.87 -6.51 -8.54
N HIS A 167 3.59 -6.80 -8.78
CA HIS A 167 2.51 -5.83 -8.74
C HIS A 167 1.28 -6.46 -8.08
N GLN A 168 0.89 -5.92 -6.92
CA GLN A 168 -0.40 -6.18 -6.29
C GLN A 168 -1.44 -5.27 -6.94
N HIS A 169 -2.27 -5.87 -7.80
CA HIS A 169 -3.13 -5.14 -8.74
C HIS A 169 -4.59 -5.10 -8.28
N SER A 170 -4.93 -5.75 -7.18
CA SER A 170 -6.26 -5.74 -6.54
C SER A 170 -6.16 -6.28 -5.12
N SER A 171 -6.91 -5.67 -4.19
CA SER A 171 -7.15 -6.20 -2.83
C SER A 171 -8.54 -6.82 -2.64
N THR A 172 -9.35 -6.81 -3.71
CA THR A 172 -10.74 -7.28 -3.72
C THR A 172 -10.94 -8.41 -4.72
N GLY A 173 -9.86 -9.13 -5.05
CA GLY A 173 -9.91 -10.25 -5.98
C GLY A 173 -10.73 -11.41 -5.44
N THR A 174 -11.23 -12.25 -6.35
CA THR A 174 -11.90 -13.50 -6.03
C THR A 174 -11.06 -14.65 -6.57
N VAL A 175 -10.78 -15.65 -5.72
CA VAL A 175 -10.04 -16.87 -6.08
C VAL A 175 -10.82 -18.08 -5.55
N PRO A 176 -11.21 -19.04 -6.41
CA PRO A 176 -11.78 -20.30 -5.97
C PRO A 176 -10.92 -20.96 -4.88
N GLY A 177 -11.55 -21.43 -3.81
CA GLY A 177 -10.87 -22.01 -2.65
C GLY A 177 -10.49 -21.01 -1.56
N ILE A 178 -10.69 -19.71 -1.76
CA ILE A 178 -10.57 -18.68 -0.74
C ILE A 178 -11.91 -17.94 -0.60
N PRO A 179 -12.65 -18.14 0.50
CA PRO A 179 -13.86 -17.38 0.76
C PRO A 179 -13.54 -15.89 0.96
N GLY A 180 -14.31 -15.02 0.31
CA GLY A 180 -14.16 -13.57 0.41
C GLY A 180 -13.10 -13.00 -0.53
N HIS A 181 -12.67 -11.78 -0.21
CA HIS A 181 -11.67 -11.06 -0.99
C HIS A 181 -10.25 -11.55 -0.68
N VAL A 182 -9.40 -11.51 -1.71
CA VAL A 182 -7.98 -11.84 -1.60
C VAL A 182 -7.14 -10.91 -2.47
N ASP A 183 -5.97 -10.57 -1.96
CA ASP A 183 -4.98 -9.79 -2.68
C ASP A 183 -4.45 -10.57 -3.89
N ARG A 184 -4.41 -9.89 -5.05
CA ARG A 184 -4.00 -10.47 -6.34
C ARG A 184 -2.71 -9.83 -6.81
N ASN A 185 -1.73 -10.67 -7.06
CA ASN A 185 -0.40 -10.30 -7.52
C ASN A 185 -0.13 -10.82 -8.92
N ALA A 186 0.73 -10.11 -9.63
CA ALA A 186 1.34 -10.62 -10.86
C ALA A 186 2.81 -10.19 -10.94
N THR A 187 3.62 -11.02 -11.60
CA THR A 187 4.99 -10.63 -11.97
C THR A 187 4.96 -9.53 -13.03
N MET A 188 5.90 -8.60 -12.95
CA MET A 188 6.10 -7.55 -13.94
C MET A 188 6.70 -8.10 -15.25
N ALA A 189 6.60 -7.34 -16.33
CA ALA A 189 7.29 -7.68 -17.59
C ALA A 189 8.80 -7.84 -17.35
N GLY A 190 9.39 -8.90 -17.90
CA GLY A 190 10.81 -9.26 -17.66
C GLY A 190 11.06 -10.09 -16.40
N TYR A 191 10.04 -10.28 -15.56
CA TYR A 191 10.08 -11.16 -14.39
C TYR A 191 9.16 -12.37 -14.57
N ASN A 192 9.50 -13.45 -13.90
CA ASN A 192 8.72 -14.68 -13.82
C ASN A 192 8.92 -15.32 -12.43
N LEU A 193 8.24 -16.43 -12.18
CA LEU A 193 8.32 -17.15 -10.92
C LEU A 193 9.77 -17.52 -10.54
N GLN A 194 10.61 -17.91 -11.50
CA GLN A 194 12.02 -18.22 -11.27
C GLN A 194 12.79 -17.02 -10.71
N ALA A 195 12.55 -15.83 -11.26
CA ALA A 195 13.24 -14.59 -10.86
C ALA A 195 12.93 -14.13 -9.43
N ILE A 196 11.78 -14.54 -8.88
CA ILE A 196 11.35 -14.22 -7.51
C ILE A 196 11.52 -15.40 -6.53
N THR A 197 12.38 -16.37 -6.86
CA THR A 197 12.63 -17.58 -6.08
C THR A 197 14.05 -17.58 -5.50
N ILE A 198 14.17 -18.01 -4.24
CA ILE A 198 15.45 -18.16 -3.54
C ILE A 198 16.33 -19.17 -4.29
N GLY A 199 17.60 -18.81 -4.54
CA GLY A 199 18.58 -19.71 -5.16
C GLY A 199 18.65 -19.68 -6.70
N ASN A 200 17.78 -18.91 -7.37
CA ASN A 200 17.71 -18.86 -8.84
C ASN A 200 18.14 -17.51 -9.44
N VAL A 201 19.07 -16.78 -8.81
CA VAL A 201 19.44 -15.43 -9.29
C VAL A 201 20.80 -15.42 -10.01
N PRO A 202 20.85 -15.35 -11.36
CA PRO A 202 21.83 -14.50 -12.00
C PRO A 202 21.47 -13.06 -11.62
N VAL A 203 22.40 -12.36 -10.96
CA VAL A 203 22.23 -10.92 -10.67
C VAL A 203 21.90 -10.23 -11.99
N PRO A 204 20.77 -9.53 -12.12
CA PRO A 204 20.58 -8.68 -13.30
C PRO A 204 21.75 -7.71 -13.31
N ARG A 205 22.60 -7.80 -14.35
CA ARG A 205 23.58 -6.75 -14.64
C ARG A 205 22.82 -5.42 -14.55
N PRO A 206 23.37 -4.35 -13.94
CA PRO A 206 22.73 -3.05 -13.96
C PRO A 206 22.34 -2.76 -15.42
N ILE A 207 21.04 -2.80 -15.70
CA ILE A 207 20.55 -2.29 -16.97
C ILE A 207 20.95 -0.82 -16.91
N PRO A 208 21.67 -0.29 -17.92
CA PRO A 208 21.96 1.14 -17.98
C PRO A 208 20.64 1.85 -17.69
N ALA A 209 20.65 2.78 -16.73
CA ALA A 209 19.44 3.49 -16.35
C ALA A 209 18.79 4.06 -17.63
N SER A 210 17.71 3.45 -18.12
CA SER A 210 16.70 4.21 -18.84
C SER A 210 16.35 5.35 -17.91
N PRO A 211 16.35 6.60 -18.41
CA PRO A 211 16.53 7.78 -17.59
C PRO A 211 15.61 7.65 -16.39
N VAL A 212 16.24 7.58 -15.21
CA VAL A 212 15.57 8.08 -14.02
C VAL A 212 15.11 9.45 -14.47
N VAL A 213 13.81 9.63 -14.74
CA VAL A 213 13.25 10.97 -14.62
C VAL A 213 13.64 11.34 -13.21
N PRO A 214 14.60 12.26 -13.02
CA PRO A 214 15.06 12.58 -11.69
C PRO A 214 13.80 12.88 -10.88
N PRO A 215 13.66 12.38 -9.63
CA PRO A 215 12.89 13.15 -8.68
C PRO A 215 13.45 14.56 -8.82
N ALA A 216 12.61 15.52 -9.24
CA ALA A 216 13.07 16.88 -9.47
C ALA A 216 13.94 17.25 -8.27
N THR A 217 15.21 17.53 -8.53
CA THR A 217 16.14 17.97 -7.50
C THR A 217 15.47 19.15 -6.81
N HIS A 218 15.09 18.98 -5.55
CA HIS A 218 14.61 20.09 -4.74
C HIS A 218 15.77 21.09 -4.67
N PRO A 219 15.64 22.30 -5.24
CA PRO A 219 16.48 23.40 -4.82
C PRO A 219 16.14 23.71 -3.36
N PRO A 220 17.05 24.36 -2.61
CA PRO A 220 16.72 24.87 -1.28
C PRO A 220 15.47 25.76 -1.37
N ALA A 221 14.66 25.73 -0.32
CA ALA A 221 13.44 26.51 -0.23
C ALA A 221 13.70 28.00 -0.55
N THR A 222 13.12 28.46 -1.66
CA THR A 222 12.82 29.88 -1.90
C THR A 222 11.36 29.99 -2.31
N SER A 223 10.59 30.67 -1.47
CA SER A 223 9.17 30.92 -1.61
C SER A 223 8.88 31.83 -2.81
N THR A 224 8.32 31.27 -3.87
CA THR A 224 7.45 32.02 -4.80
C THR A 224 6.19 31.19 -4.98
N THR A 225 5.16 31.50 -4.21
CA THR A 225 3.88 30.79 -4.25
C THR A 225 3.11 31.23 -5.48
N LYS A 226 3.10 30.40 -6.53
CA LYS A 226 2.13 30.54 -7.62
C LYS A 226 0.73 30.32 -7.07
N ASP A 227 -0.19 31.24 -7.38
CA ASP A 227 -1.59 31.22 -6.95
C ASP A 227 -2.41 30.09 -7.57
N THR A 228 -1.87 29.45 -8.62
CA THR A 228 -2.47 28.32 -9.30
C THR A 228 -1.45 27.21 -9.58
N TYR A 229 -1.95 25.99 -9.71
CA TYR A 229 -1.16 24.79 -9.96
C TYR A 229 -1.91 23.86 -10.92
N VAL A 230 -1.24 23.41 -11.97
CA VAL A 230 -1.80 22.46 -12.94
C VAL A 230 -1.44 21.06 -12.50
N VAL A 231 -2.46 20.25 -12.20
CA VAL A 231 -2.33 18.85 -11.78
C VAL A 231 -1.58 18.06 -12.84
N ARG A 232 -0.51 17.39 -12.44
CA ARG A 232 0.31 16.53 -13.29
C ARG A 232 0.01 15.06 -13.02
N SER A 233 0.44 14.19 -13.93
CA SER A 233 0.33 12.75 -13.72
C SER A 233 1.07 12.33 -12.46
N GLY A 234 0.38 11.65 -11.54
CA GLY A 234 0.93 11.24 -10.24
C GLY A 234 0.78 12.27 -9.11
N ASP A 235 -0.02 13.31 -9.31
CA ASP A 235 -0.40 14.24 -8.26
C ASP A 235 -1.56 13.70 -7.41
N THR A 236 -1.55 14.02 -6.11
CA THR A 236 -2.68 13.84 -5.20
C THR A 236 -3.02 15.18 -4.56
N LEU A 237 -4.28 15.37 -4.15
CA LEU A 237 -4.69 16.62 -3.50
C LEU A 237 -3.95 16.82 -2.17
N SER A 238 -3.60 15.73 -1.48
CA SER A 238 -2.76 15.72 -0.27
C SER A 238 -1.36 16.26 -0.50
N ARG A 239 -0.70 15.87 -1.60
CA ARG A 239 0.63 16.38 -1.94
C ARG A 239 0.60 17.85 -2.32
N ILE A 240 -0.42 18.27 -3.08
CA ILE A 240 -0.57 19.67 -3.49
C ILE A 240 -0.89 20.56 -2.29
N ALA A 241 -1.74 20.09 -1.37
CA ALA A 241 -2.04 20.80 -0.12
C ALA A 241 -0.80 20.96 0.77
N SER A 242 -0.01 19.88 0.92
CA SER A 242 1.25 19.91 1.67
C SER A 242 2.26 20.89 1.06
N MET A 243 2.41 20.90 -0.26
CA MET A 243 3.27 21.84 -0.99
C MET A 243 2.86 23.30 -0.77
N TRP A 244 1.56 23.57 -0.62
CA TRP A 244 1.04 24.92 -0.37
C TRP A 244 0.97 25.30 1.11
N HIS A 245 1.37 24.40 2.01
CA HIS A 245 1.24 24.52 3.46
C HIS A 245 -0.21 24.79 3.91
N VAL A 246 -1.16 24.11 3.29
CA VAL A 246 -2.60 24.19 3.62
C VAL A 246 -3.16 22.78 3.82
N THR A 247 -4.39 22.68 4.31
CA THR A 247 -5.06 21.38 4.45
C THR A 247 -5.70 20.94 3.12
N VAL A 248 -5.84 19.62 2.95
CA VAL A 248 -6.57 19.04 1.80
C VAL A 248 -7.98 19.62 1.70
N SER A 249 -8.64 19.79 2.85
CA SER A 249 -9.97 20.39 2.95
C SER A 249 -10.00 21.82 2.41
N ALA A 250 -9.02 22.66 2.78
CA ALA A 250 -8.93 24.03 2.26
C ALA A 250 -8.77 24.05 0.73
N VAL A 251 -7.96 23.14 0.17
CA VAL A 251 -7.79 23.02 -1.29
C VAL A 251 -9.04 22.51 -1.97
N ALA A 252 -9.69 21.48 -1.42
CA ALA A 252 -10.92 20.91 -1.97
C ALA A 252 -12.06 21.96 -2.00
N VAL A 253 -12.21 22.72 -0.91
CA VAL A 253 -13.20 23.80 -0.81
C VAL A 253 -12.90 24.93 -1.79
N ALA A 254 -11.65 25.42 -1.85
CA ALA A 254 -11.26 26.50 -2.75
C ALA A 254 -11.45 26.16 -4.24
N ASN A 255 -11.46 24.86 -4.57
CA ASN A 255 -11.53 24.35 -5.95
C ASN A 255 -12.81 23.60 -6.28
N ARG A 256 -13.79 23.57 -5.35
CA ARG A 256 -15.07 22.86 -5.50
C ARG A 256 -14.89 21.38 -5.88
N ILE A 257 -13.89 20.72 -5.31
CA ILE A 257 -13.63 19.29 -5.53
C ILE A 257 -14.53 18.49 -4.58
N ALA A 258 -15.40 17.66 -5.15
CA ALA A 258 -16.33 16.83 -4.40
C ALA A 258 -15.64 15.63 -3.75
N ASP A 259 -14.66 15.04 -4.43
CA ASP A 259 -13.87 13.92 -3.95
C ASP A 259 -12.37 14.28 -3.97
N PRO A 260 -11.74 14.52 -2.79
CA PRO A 260 -10.32 14.84 -2.67
C PRO A 260 -9.36 13.81 -3.27
N ASP A 261 -9.78 12.56 -3.44
CA ASP A 261 -8.97 11.48 -4.02
C ASP A 261 -9.07 11.43 -5.55
N VAL A 262 -9.96 12.23 -6.14
CA VAL A 262 -10.22 12.28 -7.58
C VAL A 262 -9.86 13.66 -8.13
N ILE A 263 -8.58 13.84 -8.45
CA ILE A 263 -8.10 14.97 -9.27
C ILE A 263 -7.65 14.51 -10.64
N GLN A 264 -7.92 15.33 -11.66
CA GLN A 264 -7.61 14.98 -13.05
C GLN A 264 -6.32 15.66 -13.53
N VAL A 265 -5.50 14.93 -14.28
CA VAL A 265 -4.32 15.51 -14.94
C VAL A 265 -4.76 16.64 -15.87
N GLY A 266 -4.10 17.79 -15.77
CA GLY A 266 -4.44 19.03 -16.47
C GLY A 266 -5.42 19.94 -15.71
N GLN A 267 -6.02 19.47 -14.62
CA GLN A 267 -6.90 20.30 -13.78
C GLN A 267 -6.10 21.46 -13.16
N ILE A 268 -6.64 22.68 -13.20
CA ILE A 268 -6.01 23.84 -12.57
C ILE A 268 -6.61 24.04 -11.18
N LEU A 269 -5.77 23.89 -10.16
CA LEU A 269 -6.11 24.18 -8.78
C LEU A 269 -5.67 25.59 -8.42
N LYS A 270 -6.54 26.30 -7.71
CA LYS A 270 -6.30 27.59 -7.06
C LYS A 270 -5.86 27.35 -5.63
N ARG A 271 -4.81 28.06 -5.22
CA ARG A 271 -4.35 28.01 -3.83
C ARG A 271 -5.42 28.64 -2.92
N PRO A 272 -5.78 28.00 -1.80
CA PRO A 272 -6.62 28.63 -0.79
C PRO A 272 -5.99 29.95 -0.29
N GLY A 273 -6.77 31.04 -0.33
CA GLY A 273 -6.29 32.39 0.08
C GLY A 273 -5.70 33.25 -1.03
N ALA A 274 -5.65 32.79 -2.28
CA ALA A 274 -5.28 33.64 -3.43
C ALA A 274 -6.36 34.72 -3.70
N PRO A 275 -5.99 35.94 -4.14
CA PRO A 275 -6.96 36.98 -4.48
C PRO A 275 -7.95 36.47 -5.54
N GLY A 276 -9.25 36.45 -5.21
CA GLY A 276 -10.32 35.95 -6.08
C GLY A 276 -10.85 34.54 -5.76
N ALA A 277 -10.41 33.90 -4.68
CA ALA A 277 -11.09 32.72 -4.13
C ALA A 277 -12.40 33.14 -3.45
N ALA A 278 -13.54 32.88 -4.10
CA ALA A 278 -14.86 33.23 -3.59
C ALA A 278 -15.10 32.58 -2.21
N THR A 279 -15.21 33.41 -1.18
CA THR A 279 -15.80 33.09 0.10
C THR A 279 -17.29 32.84 -0.07
N ALA A 280 -17.69 31.56 -0.14
CA ALA A 280 -19.08 31.16 0.01
C ALA A 280 -19.23 30.46 1.36
N THR A 281 -19.81 31.17 2.33
CA THR A 281 -20.28 30.60 3.59
C THR A 281 -21.57 29.79 3.31
N PRO A 282 -21.63 28.47 3.52
CA PRO A 282 -22.89 27.75 3.40
C PRO A 282 -23.68 27.88 4.71
N ALA A 283 -24.97 28.14 4.61
CA ALA A 283 -25.90 28.01 5.73
C ALA A 283 -25.92 26.55 6.23
N SER A 284 -25.65 26.35 7.52
CA SER A 284 -25.61 25.02 8.13
C SER A 284 -27.02 24.46 8.34
N LYS A 285 -27.32 23.30 7.75
CA LYS A 285 -28.49 22.49 8.14
C LYS A 285 -28.06 21.48 9.21
N SER A 286 -28.98 21.12 10.10
CA SER A 286 -28.73 20.16 11.18
C SER A 286 -29.86 19.14 11.31
N TYR A 287 -29.53 17.94 11.78
CA TYR A 287 -30.44 16.80 11.99
C TYR A 287 -30.23 16.24 13.39
N THR A 288 -31.30 16.04 14.16
CA THR A 288 -31.23 15.41 15.48
C THR A 288 -31.45 13.90 15.37
N VAL A 289 -30.44 13.13 15.75
CA VAL A 289 -30.39 11.65 15.71
C VAL A 289 -31.53 11.05 16.53
N ARG A 290 -32.26 10.10 15.96
CA ARG A 290 -33.36 9.37 16.60
C ARG A 290 -32.89 7.98 17.07
N PRO A 291 -33.58 7.36 18.05
CA PRO A 291 -33.28 5.98 18.44
C PRO A 291 -33.33 5.04 17.23
N GLY A 292 -32.23 4.35 16.94
CA GLY A 292 -32.10 3.40 15.81
C GLY A 292 -31.36 3.96 14.58
N ASP A 293 -30.98 5.24 14.57
CA ASP A 293 -30.19 5.82 13.48
C ASP A 293 -28.73 5.36 13.50
N THR A 294 -28.13 5.24 12.31
CA THR A 294 -26.68 5.05 12.13
C THR A 294 -26.13 6.17 11.24
N LEU A 295 -24.86 6.55 11.46
CA LEU A 295 -24.25 7.65 10.71
C LEU A 295 -24.17 7.36 9.20
N SER A 296 -24.01 6.09 8.83
CA SER A 296 -24.03 5.61 7.44
C SER A 296 -25.41 5.70 6.80
N ALA A 297 -26.48 5.38 7.53
CA ALA A 297 -27.85 5.57 7.05
C ALA A 297 -28.20 7.06 6.90
N LEU A 298 -27.80 7.89 7.87
CA LEU A 298 -28.00 9.35 7.82
C LEU A 298 -27.22 9.99 6.67
N ALA A 299 -25.96 9.62 6.45
CA ALA A 299 -25.16 10.08 5.31
C ALA A 299 -25.90 9.88 3.98
N ARG A 300 -26.46 8.68 3.77
CA ARG A 300 -27.23 8.35 2.56
C ARG A 300 -28.52 9.16 2.43
N VAL A 301 -29.26 9.36 3.51
CA VAL A 301 -30.52 10.13 3.51
C VAL A 301 -30.28 11.64 3.32
N LEU A 302 -29.21 12.15 3.91
CA LEU A 302 -28.83 13.57 3.88
C LEU A 302 -28.01 13.95 2.65
N GLY A 303 -27.72 12.99 1.76
CA GLY A 303 -26.93 13.20 0.54
C GLY A 303 -25.48 13.59 0.82
N ARG A 304 -24.90 13.13 1.93
CA ARG A 304 -23.51 13.39 2.35
C ARG A 304 -22.74 12.07 2.48
N SER A 305 -21.42 12.14 2.47
CA SER A 305 -20.59 10.97 2.80
C SER A 305 -20.41 10.85 4.32
N VAL A 306 -20.20 9.62 4.82
CA VAL A 306 -19.88 9.40 6.25
C VAL A 306 -18.64 10.20 6.66
N PRO A 307 -17.52 10.20 5.90
CA PRO A 307 -16.37 11.05 6.23
C PRO A 307 -16.71 12.54 6.31
N THR A 308 -17.59 13.05 5.43
CA THR A 308 -18.03 14.44 5.48
C THR A 308 -18.78 14.76 6.77
N LEU A 309 -19.70 13.89 7.21
CA LEU A 309 -20.45 14.09 8.45
C LEU A 309 -19.56 13.93 9.70
N VAL A 310 -18.62 12.98 9.68
CA VAL A 310 -17.62 12.79 10.75
C VAL A 310 -16.77 14.03 10.94
N ALA A 311 -16.25 14.58 9.84
CA ALA A 311 -15.39 15.76 9.87
C ALA A 311 -16.14 17.02 10.31
N LEU A 312 -17.38 17.21 9.82
CA LEU A 312 -18.20 18.38 10.13
C LEU A 312 -18.70 18.40 11.57
N ASN A 313 -18.81 17.24 12.21
CA ASN A 313 -19.33 17.08 13.58
C ASN A 313 -18.26 16.62 14.58
N HIS A 314 -16.98 16.60 14.16
CA HIS A 314 -15.85 16.18 14.97
C HIS A 314 -16.05 14.82 15.67
N LEU A 315 -16.62 13.85 14.97
CA LEU A 315 -16.93 12.54 15.53
C LEU A 315 -15.67 11.67 15.61
N SER A 316 -15.28 11.25 16.81
CA SER A 316 -14.11 10.40 17.01
C SER A 316 -14.33 8.95 16.55
N ASN A 317 -15.58 8.50 16.47
CA ASN A 317 -15.95 7.18 15.97
C ASN A 317 -17.23 7.29 15.11
N PRO A 318 -17.18 6.98 13.81
CA PRO A 318 -18.34 7.04 12.91
C PRO A 318 -19.46 6.06 13.26
N ASP A 319 -19.14 4.97 13.95
CA ASP A 319 -20.11 3.91 14.27
C ASP A 319 -20.84 4.17 15.60
N ARG A 320 -20.55 5.30 16.26
CA ARG A 320 -21.08 5.62 17.59
C ARG A 320 -21.68 7.03 17.63
N ILE A 321 -22.96 7.11 17.27
CA ILE A 321 -23.83 8.29 17.45
C ILE A 321 -24.94 7.97 18.45
N TYR A 322 -25.42 8.98 19.19
CA TYR A 322 -26.42 8.81 20.24
C TYR A 322 -27.75 9.45 19.87
N ALA A 323 -28.87 8.82 20.27
CA ALA A 323 -30.17 9.46 20.15
C ALA A 323 -30.19 10.80 20.89
N GLY A 324 -30.71 11.85 20.24
CA GLY A 324 -30.67 13.23 20.70
C GLY A 324 -29.43 14.02 20.28
N GLN A 325 -28.41 13.39 19.69
CA GLN A 325 -27.23 14.06 19.17
C GLN A 325 -27.56 14.88 17.91
N VAL A 326 -27.04 16.10 17.79
CA VAL A 326 -27.26 16.96 16.62
C VAL A 326 -26.10 16.78 15.62
N ILE A 327 -26.45 16.52 14.37
CA ILE A 327 -25.54 16.30 13.24
C ILE A 327 -25.75 17.41 12.20
N HIS A 328 -24.73 18.24 12.00
CA HIS A 328 -24.65 19.27 10.96
C HIS A 328 -24.27 18.66 9.61
N TYR A 329 -24.85 19.15 8.49
CA TYR A 329 -24.67 18.61 7.13
C TYR A 329 -24.91 19.64 5.99
#